data_AF-D6RH68-F1
#
_entry.id   AF-D6RH68-F1
#
_cell.length_a   1.000
_cell.length_b   1.000
_cell.length_c   1.000
_cell.angle_alpha   90.00
_cell.angle_beta   90.00
_cell.angle_gamma   90.00
#
_symmetry.space_group_name_H-M   'P 1'
#
loop_
_entity.id
_entity.type
_entity.pdbx_description
1 polymer ?
#
loop_
_entity_poly.entity_id
_entity_poly.type
_entity_poly.pdbx_seq_one_letter_code
_entity_poly.pdbx_strand_id
1 'polypeptide(L)'
;MCIIFFKFDPRPVSKNAYRLILAANRDEFYNRPSKLADFWGNNSEILSGLDMEEGKAGGTWLGISTRGKLGALTNYLQPRQEPDARGRGELVSHFLTSDMDSLSYLKKVSTEGHLYNGFN
;
A
#
# COMPACT_ATOMS: atom_id res chain seq x y z
N MET A 1 16.24 -1.07 2.87
CA MET A 1 15.43 0.15 2.66
C MET A 1 14.35 -0.13 1.61
N CYS A 2 13.10 0.30 1.81
CA CYS A 2 12.07 0.23 0.75
C CYS A 2 12.33 1.27 -0.33
N ILE A 3 12.11 0.89 -1.58
CA ILE A 3 12.31 1.72 -2.77
C ILE A 3 11.12 1.47 -3.70
N ILE A 4 10.60 2.56 -4.27
CA ILE A 4 9.55 2.51 -5.29
C ILE A 4 10.08 3.22 -6.54
N PHE A 5 10.10 2.49 -7.64
CA PHE A 5 10.31 3.02 -8.98
C PHE A 5 8.97 3.12 -9.68
N PHE A 6 8.67 4.29 -10.24
CA PHE A 6 7.51 4.44 -11.09
C PHE A 6 7.87 5.19 -12.37
N LYS A 7 7.27 4.75 -13.48
CA LYS A 7 7.25 5.46 -14.76
C LYS A 7 5.80 5.67 -15.13
N PHE A 8 5.42 6.92 -15.31
CA PHE A 8 4.11 7.29 -15.84
C PHE A 8 4.27 8.00 -17.17
N ASP A 9 3.62 7.46 -18.21
CA ASP A 9 3.59 8.03 -19.55
C ASP A 9 2.14 8.12 -20.04
N PRO A 10 1.53 9.32 -20.02
CA PRO A 10 0.16 9.51 -20.48
C PRO A 10 0.02 9.41 -22.01
N ARG A 11 1.13 9.45 -22.76
CA ARG A 11 1.16 9.42 -24.23
C ARG A 11 2.24 8.45 -24.73
N PRO A 12 2.06 7.14 -24.49
CA PRO A 12 3.05 6.14 -24.86
C PRO A 12 3.30 6.13 -26.37
N VAL A 13 4.57 5.96 -26.74
CA VAL A 13 5.06 5.94 -28.14
C VAL A 13 4.45 4.83 -29.01
N SER A 14 3.89 3.78 -28.41
CA SER A 14 3.17 2.72 -29.13
C SER A 14 1.91 2.31 -28.39
N LYS A 15 0.94 1.74 -29.12
CA LYS A 15 -0.34 1.27 -28.54
C LYS A 15 -0.17 0.18 -27.47
N ASN A 16 0.93 -0.58 -27.50
CA ASN A 16 1.20 -1.69 -26.59
C ASN A 16 2.16 -1.31 -25.45
N ALA A 17 2.64 -0.07 -25.40
CA ALA A 17 3.52 0.36 -24.32
C ALA A 17 2.72 0.63 -23.04
N TYR A 18 3.30 0.24 -21.90
CA TYR A 18 2.72 0.48 -20.58
C TYR A 18 2.65 1.98 -20.28
N ARG A 19 1.47 2.45 -19.88
CA ARG A 19 1.25 3.82 -19.37
C ARG A 19 1.78 4.01 -17.95
N LEU A 20 1.77 2.95 -17.16
CA LEU A 20 2.30 2.93 -15.80
C LEU A 20 3.15 1.66 -15.64
N ILE A 21 4.40 1.86 -15.23
CA ILE A 21 5.26 0.79 -14.72
C ILE A 21 5.55 1.15 -13.27
N LEU A 22 5.30 0.21 -12.36
CA LEU A 22 5.59 0.36 -10.94
C LEU A 22 6.36 -0.87 -10.47
N ALA A 23 7.49 -0.65 -9.80
CA ALA A 23 8.27 -1.69 -9.16
C ALA A 23 8.61 -1.23 -7.75
N ALA A 24 8.35 -2.08 -6.76
CA ALA A 24 8.67 -1.78 -5.37
C ALA A 24 9.29 -3.01 -4.70
N ASN A 25 10.33 -2.80 -3.90
CA ASN A 25 10.78 -3.82 -2.96
C ASN A 25 10.12 -3.58 -1.59
N ARG A 26 9.70 -4.68 -0.95
CA ARG A 26 9.32 -4.69 0.44
C ARG A 26 10.55 -5.10 1.25
N ASP A 27 11.16 -4.13 1.91
CA ASP A 27 12.27 -4.39 2.83
C ASP A 27 11.72 -4.80 4.19
N GLU A 28 11.73 -6.08 4.50
CA GLU A 28 11.07 -6.63 5.67
C GLU A 28 11.72 -7.97 6.07
N PHE A 29 11.48 -8.42 7.31
CA PHE A 29 11.97 -9.70 7.79
C PHE A 29 11.51 -10.86 6.89
N TYR A 30 12.45 -11.72 6.50
CA TYR A 30 12.19 -12.87 5.64
C TYR A 30 11.15 -13.84 6.20
N ASN A 31 11.06 -13.96 7.52
CA ASN A 31 10.11 -14.85 8.19
C ASN A 31 8.73 -14.22 8.42
N ARG A 32 8.52 -12.94 8.06
CA ARG A 32 7.20 -12.30 8.19
C ARG A 32 6.23 -12.91 7.17
N PRO A 33 5.16 -13.59 7.60
CA PRO A 33 4.26 -14.28 6.70
C PRO A 33 3.48 -13.27 5.85
N SER A 34 3.33 -13.58 4.57
CA SER A 34 2.57 -12.76 3.62
C SER A 34 1.96 -13.61 2.51
N LYS A 35 0.82 -13.17 1.98
CA LYS A 35 0.20 -13.74 0.79
C LYS A 35 0.77 -13.05 -0.45
N LEU A 36 1.00 -13.83 -1.50
CA LEU A 36 1.34 -13.33 -2.83
C LEU A 36 0.27 -12.37 -3.36
N ALA A 37 0.68 -11.53 -4.31
CA ALA A 37 -0.24 -10.61 -4.95
C ALA A 37 -1.36 -11.36 -5.68
N ASP A 38 -2.58 -11.04 -5.31
CA ASP A 38 -3.78 -11.69 -5.83
C ASP A 38 -4.96 -10.70 -5.82
N PHE A 39 -5.99 -11.00 -6.60
CA PHE A 39 -7.21 -10.21 -6.58
C PHE A 39 -8.04 -10.53 -5.33
N TRP A 40 -8.56 -9.49 -4.69
CA TRP A 40 -9.33 -9.63 -3.45
C TRP A 40 -10.80 -9.98 -3.75
N GLY A 41 -11.34 -10.93 -2.98
CA GLY A 41 -12.78 -11.22 -2.91
C GLY A 41 -13.44 -11.58 -4.25
N ASN A 42 -14.77 -11.56 -4.27
CA ASN A 42 -15.55 -11.97 -5.44
C ASN A 42 -15.56 -10.95 -6.58
N ASN A 43 -15.39 -9.67 -6.27
CA ASN A 43 -15.44 -8.61 -7.29
C ASN A 43 -14.08 -8.35 -7.95
N SER A 44 -13.01 -8.95 -7.42
CA SER A 44 -11.65 -8.87 -7.97
C SER A 44 -11.19 -7.43 -8.31
N GLU A 45 -11.56 -6.46 -7.47
CA GLU A 45 -11.32 -5.04 -7.75
C GLU A 45 -9.96 -4.54 -7.29
N ILE A 46 -9.29 -5.25 -6.38
CA ILE A 46 -8.02 -4.82 -5.78
C ILE A 46 -6.98 -5.94 -5.98
N LEU A 47 -5.84 -5.58 -6.54
CA LEU A 47 -4.66 -6.44 -6.67
C LEU A 47 -3.59 -5.98 -5.67
N SER A 48 -3.24 -6.85 -4.73
CA SER A 48 -2.14 -6.61 -3.79
C SER A 48 -1.65 -7.89 -3.14
N GLY A 49 -0.43 -7.86 -2.59
CA GLY A 49 -0.04 -8.82 -1.55
C GLY A 49 -0.74 -8.48 -0.23
N LEU A 50 -0.84 -9.43 0.69
CA LEU A 50 -1.42 -9.22 2.02
C LEU A 50 -0.43 -9.61 3.11
N ASP A 51 -0.35 -8.80 4.15
CA ASP A 51 0.33 -9.16 5.39
C ASP A 51 -0.50 -10.21 6.12
N MET A 52 0.18 -11.23 6.63
CA MET A 52 -0.43 -12.33 7.39
C MET A 52 0.12 -12.41 8.82
N GLU A 53 0.97 -11.46 9.22
CA GLU A 53 1.49 -11.35 10.58
C GLU A 53 0.35 -11.14 11.59
N GLU A 54 0.46 -11.76 12.76
CA GLU A 54 -0.57 -11.67 13.80
C GLU A 54 -0.75 -10.21 14.24
N GLY A 55 -2.00 -9.76 14.36
CA GLY A 55 -2.34 -8.37 14.66
C GLY A 55 -2.09 -7.36 13.52
N LYS A 56 -1.56 -7.80 12.37
CA LYS A 56 -1.37 -6.97 11.15
C LYS A 56 -2.04 -7.58 9.91
N ALA A 57 -2.68 -8.73 10.05
CA ALA A 57 -3.33 -9.46 8.98
C ALA A 57 -4.33 -8.60 8.19
N GLY A 58 -4.28 -8.71 6.87
CA GLY A 58 -5.14 -7.93 5.95
C GLY A 58 -4.61 -6.54 5.61
N GLY A 59 -3.52 -6.09 6.24
CA GLY A 59 -2.76 -4.93 5.77
C GLY A 59 -2.05 -5.21 4.45
N THR A 60 -1.73 -4.17 3.68
CA THR A 60 -0.89 -4.28 2.48
C THR A 60 0.13 -3.16 2.40
N TRP A 61 1.26 -3.43 1.74
CA TRP A 61 2.34 -2.45 1.51
C TRP A 61 2.29 -1.84 0.11
N LEU A 62 1.62 -2.49 -0.84
CA LEU A 62 1.46 -2.01 -2.20
C LEU A 62 0.23 -2.67 -2.81
N GLY A 63 -0.69 -1.86 -3.33
CA GLY A 63 -1.83 -2.36 -4.08
C GLY A 63 -2.38 -1.35 -5.08
N ILE A 64 -3.13 -1.87 -6.04
CA ILE A 64 -3.83 -1.09 -7.06
C ILE A 64 -5.27 -1.60 -7.20
N SER A 65 -6.21 -0.68 -7.38
CA SER A 65 -7.57 -1.03 -7.75
C SER A 65 -7.80 -0.94 -9.26
N THR A 66 -8.74 -1.73 -9.77
CA THR A 66 -9.21 -1.68 -11.17
C THR A 66 -9.82 -0.31 -11.52
N ARG A 67 -10.18 0.49 -10.52
CA ARG A 67 -10.67 1.87 -10.64
C ARG A 67 -9.54 2.92 -10.68
N GLY A 68 -8.28 2.49 -10.61
CA GLY A 68 -7.11 3.36 -10.74
C GLY A 68 -6.60 3.97 -9.43
N LYS A 69 -7.09 3.53 -8.26
CA LYS A 69 -6.47 3.90 -6.98
C LYS A 69 -5.19 3.11 -6.78
N LEU A 70 -4.12 3.79 -6.40
CA LEU A 70 -2.84 3.17 -6.09
C LEU A 70 -2.41 3.65 -4.71
N GLY A 71 -2.04 2.71 -3.85
CA GLY A 71 -1.50 3.00 -2.53
C GLY A 71 -0.26 2.17 -2.27
N ALA A 72 0.73 2.78 -1.63
CA ALA A 72 1.97 2.12 -1.27
C ALA A 72 2.49 2.67 0.06
N LEU A 73 3.21 1.83 0.80
CA LEU A 73 3.91 2.21 2.02
C LEU A 73 5.39 1.98 1.84
N THR A 74 6.17 2.95 2.29
CA THR A 74 7.62 2.82 2.44
C THR A 74 7.98 2.68 3.91
N ASN A 75 9.12 2.06 4.18
CA ASN A 75 9.62 2.00 5.55
C ASN A 75 10.05 3.39 6.02
N TYR A 76 9.49 3.79 7.16
CA TYR A 76 9.98 4.90 7.94
C TYR A 76 10.89 4.37 9.05
N LEU A 77 12.18 4.75 9.04
CA LEU A 77 13.11 4.40 10.10
C LEU A 77 12.90 5.35 11.28
N GLN A 78 12.52 4.81 12.43
CA GLN A 78 12.35 5.56 13.66
C GLN A 78 13.07 4.87 14.83
N PRO A 79 13.72 5.62 15.74
CA PRO A 79 14.49 5.02 16.85
C PRO A 79 13.63 4.26 17.87
N ARG A 80 12.40 4.70 18.07
CA ARG A 80 11.43 4.12 19.00
C ARG A 80 10.19 3.72 18.21
N GLN A 81 9.73 2.50 18.42
CA GLN A 81 8.46 2.02 17.88
C GLN A 81 7.50 1.80 19.05
N GLU A 82 6.26 2.27 18.91
CA GLU A 82 5.20 2.00 19.86
C GLU A 82 4.61 0.62 19.51
N PRO A 83 4.72 -0.40 20.39
CA PRO A 83 4.29 -1.77 20.10
C PRO A 83 2.79 -1.88 19.82
N ASP A 84 2.00 -1.08 20.54
CA ASP A 84 0.53 -1.10 20.47
C ASP A 84 -0.02 -0.23 19.33
N ALA A 85 0.85 0.40 18.54
CA ALA A 85 0.41 1.20 17.40
C ALA A 85 -0.24 0.33 16.32
N ARG A 86 -1.24 0.90 15.65
CA ARG A 86 -1.97 0.22 14.58
C ARG A 86 -1.05 -0.13 13.41
N GLY A 87 -1.42 -1.19 12.68
CA GLY A 87 -0.63 -1.68 11.55
C GLY A 87 -0.72 -0.72 10.37
N ARG A 88 0.39 -0.09 9.99
CA ARG A 88 0.43 0.86 8.85
C ARG A 88 -0.15 0.28 7.57
N GLY A 89 -0.01 -1.02 7.33
CA GLY A 89 -0.56 -1.69 6.14
C GLY A 89 -2.07 -1.51 5.94
N GLU A 90 -2.82 -1.24 7.01
CA GLU A 90 -4.26 -0.97 6.90
C GLU A 90 -4.56 0.38 6.24
N LEU A 91 -3.63 1.35 6.27
CA LEU A 91 -3.79 2.64 5.58
C LEU A 91 -3.97 2.41 4.08
N VAL A 92 -3.17 1.53 3.49
CA VAL A 92 -3.29 1.21 2.07
C VAL A 92 -4.55 0.39 1.83
N SER A 93 -4.81 -0.63 2.65
CA SER A 93 -6.00 -1.47 2.47
C SER A 93 -7.29 -0.65 2.53
N HIS A 94 -7.44 0.20 3.54
CA HIS A 94 -8.60 1.08 3.70
C HIS A 94 -8.72 2.10 2.56
N PHE A 95 -7.62 2.66 2.07
CA PHE A 95 -7.66 3.58 0.94
C PHE A 95 -8.21 2.88 -0.31
N LEU A 96 -7.68 1.68 -0.62
CA LEU A 96 -8.05 0.91 -1.80
C LEU A 96 -9.50 0.42 -1.78
N THR A 97 -10.06 0.12 -0.60
CA THR A 97 -11.46 -0.31 -0.43
C THR A 97 -12.45 0.82 -0.24
N SER A 98 -12.00 2.03 0.08
CA SER A 98 -12.87 3.19 0.25
C SER A 98 -13.33 3.75 -1.10
N ASP A 99 -14.35 4.61 -1.09
CA ASP A 99 -14.71 5.47 -2.23
C ASP A 99 -14.11 6.88 -2.12
N MET A 100 -13.32 7.17 -1.09
CA MET A 100 -12.72 8.51 -0.87
C MET A 100 -11.65 8.82 -1.93
N ASP A 101 -11.58 10.07 -2.39
CA ASP A 101 -10.43 10.52 -3.17
C ASP A 101 -9.16 10.60 -2.31
N SER A 102 -7.99 10.64 -2.96
CA SER A 102 -6.69 10.62 -2.29
C SER A 102 -6.51 11.77 -1.30
N LEU A 103 -6.97 12.99 -1.63
CA LEU A 103 -6.78 14.15 -0.77
C LEU A 103 -7.66 14.08 0.47
N SER A 104 -8.93 13.71 0.30
CA SER A 104 -9.85 13.53 1.42
C SER A 104 -9.39 12.40 2.34
N TYR A 105 -8.87 11.31 1.79
CA TYR A 105 -8.34 10.20 2.58
C TYR A 105 -7.11 10.63 3.39
N LEU A 106 -6.15 11.33 2.78
CA LEU A 106 -4.96 11.83 3.48
C LEU A 106 -5.29 12.84 4.57
N LYS A 107 -6.31 13.70 4.37
CA LYS A 107 -6.80 14.61 5.43
C LYS A 107 -7.31 13.83 6.64
N LYS A 108 -8.09 12.77 6.41
CA LYS A 108 -8.55 11.87 7.48
C LYS A 108 -7.36 11.23 8.19
N VAL A 109 -6.42 10.64 7.45
CA VAL A 109 -5.22 10.00 8.01
C VAL A 109 -4.39 10.99 8.83
N SER A 110 -4.29 12.25 8.41
CA SER A 110 -3.59 13.29 9.17
C SER A 110 -4.20 13.53 10.56
N THR A 111 -5.51 13.41 10.72
CA THR A 111 -6.17 13.52 12.04
C THR A 111 -5.93 12.28 12.93
N GLU A 112 -5.75 11.12 12.31
CA GLU A 112 -5.57 9.82 12.98
C GLU A 112 -4.09 9.38 13.06
N GLY A 113 -3.15 10.20 12.56
CA GLY A 113 -1.75 9.79 12.35
C GLY A 113 -1.04 9.34 13.62
N HIS A 114 -1.44 9.88 14.78
CA HIS A 114 -0.93 9.51 16.11
C HIS A 114 -1.21 8.05 16.51
N LEU A 115 -2.13 7.35 15.82
CA LEU A 115 -2.44 5.94 16.06
C LEU A 115 -1.42 4.97 15.45
N TYR A 116 -0.49 5.47 14.63
CA TYR A 116 0.45 4.67 13.86
C TYR A 116 1.89 5.03 14.21
N ASN A 117 2.76 4.04 14.08
CA ASN A 117 4.20 4.28 13.96
C ASN A 117 4.50 5.09 12.69
N GLY A 118 5.61 5.83 12.65
CA GLY A 118 5.95 6.77 11.58
C GLY A 118 5.71 6.20 10.16
N PHE A 119 5.17 7.05 9.28
CA PHE A 119 4.83 6.70 7.90
C PHE A 119 4.88 7.95 7.02
N ASN A 120 4.92 7.74 5.70
CA ASN A 120 4.80 8.76 4.66
C ASN A 120 3.65 8.38 3.72
#